data_AF-A0A163ZWJ4-F1
#
_entry.id   AF-A0A163ZWJ4-F1
#
_cell.length_a   1.000
_cell.length_b   1.000
_cell.length_c   1.000
_cell.angle_alpha   90.00
_cell.angle_beta   90.00
_cell.angle_gamma   90.00
#
_symmetry.space_group_name_H-M   'P 1'
#
loop_
_entity.id
_entity.type
_entity.pdbx_description
1 polymer ?
#
loop_
_entity_poly.entity_id
_entity_poly.type
_entity_poly.pdbx_seq_one_letter_code
_entity_poly.pdbx_strand_id
1 'polypeptide(L)'
;MMMFALLTFVQAPLAGANAALADGTYTVEFAVLKDQTNQTSTMDGYLQKPAKLEVVNGNKFVSVTLKNSDWIQFFKTEQNGSFVDATVVSTDTAANTRVVKFPVSDLTAKTNVYTHVKITTLPFPYDHKYNVQIQYNTSTIKPQ
;
A
#
# COMPACT_ATOMS: atom_id res chain seq x y z
N MET A 1 -61.06 14.55 22.10
CA MET A 1 -60.28 14.39 20.86
C MET A 1 -58.80 14.53 21.23
N MET A 2 -58.12 13.42 21.55
CA MET A 2 -56.71 13.43 21.95
C MET A 2 -55.84 13.52 20.70
N MET A 3 -55.10 14.61 20.54
CA MET A 3 -54.11 14.77 19.47
C MET A 3 -52.80 14.17 19.95
N PHE A 4 -52.47 12.97 19.48
CA PHE A 4 -51.15 12.35 19.69
C PHE A 4 -50.13 13.02 18.76
N ALA A 5 -49.19 13.77 19.33
CA ALA A 5 -48.02 14.26 18.61
C ALA A 5 -47.05 13.07 18.37
N LEU A 6 -46.86 12.71 17.11
CA LEU A 6 -45.92 11.68 16.70
C LEU A 6 -44.50 12.27 16.74
N LEU A 7 -43.74 12.01 17.81
CA LEU A 7 -42.29 12.26 17.80
C LEU A 7 -41.62 11.24 16.89
N THR A 8 -41.11 11.70 15.74
CA THR A 8 -40.22 10.89 14.92
C THR A 8 -38.82 10.90 15.54
N PHE A 9 -38.42 9.78 16.13
CA PHE A 9 -37.00 9.52 16.42
C PHE A 9 -36.28 9.33 15.09
N VAL A 10 -35.39 10.25 14.74
CA VAL A 10 -34.38 9.99 13.71
C VAL A 10 -33.35 9.05 14.33
N GLN A 11 -33.40 7.76 14.00
CA GLN A 11 -32.30 6.85 14.30
C GLN A 11 -31.09 7.29 13.48
N ALA A 12 -30.05 7.79 14.16
CA ALA A 12 -28.73 7.88 13.56
C ALA A 12 -28.29 6.47 13.15
N PRO A 13 -27.63 6.29 11.99
CA PRO A 13 -27.08 5.01 11.63
C PRO A 13 -26.10 4.59 12.71
N LEU A 14 -26.27 3.36 13.21
CA LEU A 14 -25.30 2.70 14.07
C LEU A 14 -23.94 2.78 13.35
N ALA A 15 -22.97 3.44 13.99
CA ALA A 15 -21.60 3.46 13.54
C ALA A 15 -21.02 2.04 13.67
N GLY A 16 -21.23 1.27 12.61
CA GLY A 16 -20.86 -0.12 12.44
C GLY A 16 -20.81 -0.44 10.95
N ALA A 17 -20.11 0.40 10.20
CA ALA A 17 -19.77 0.16 8.80
C ALA A 17 -18.34 0.67 8.59
N ASN A 18 -17.47 -0.17 8.03
CA ASN A 18 -16.25 0.31 7.40
C ASN A 18 -16.68 1.33 6.35
N ALA A 19 -16.68 2.63 6.68
CA ALA A 19 -17.03 3.66 5.74
C ALA A 19 -16.04 3.56 4.58
N ALA A 20 -16.55 3.26 3.39
CA ALA A 20 -15.72 3.25 2.19
C ALA A 20 -15.08 4.64 2.04
N LEU A 21 -13.75 4.68 1.91
CA LEU A 21 -13.03 5.92 1.66
C LEU A 21 -13.62 6.63 0.44
N ALA A 22 -13.90 7.93 0.58
CA ALA A 22 -14.30 8.77 -0.54
C ALA A 22 -13.17 8.87 -1.57
N ASP A 23 -13.51 9.27 -2.78
CA ASP A 23 -12.52 9.56 -3.81
C ASP A 23 -11.62 10.72 -3.35
N GLY A 24 -10.31 10.58 -3.57
CA GLY A 24 -9.33 11.54 -3.08
C GLY A 24 -7.93 10.96 -2.93
N THR A 25 -7.02 11.80 -2.44
CA THR A 25 -5.64 11.44 -2.13
C THR A 25 -5.43 11.43 -0.63
N TYR A 26 -4.68 10.44 -0.16
CA TYR A 26 -4.39 10.18 1.23
C TYR A 26 -2.93 9.77 1.43
N THR A 27 -2.45 9.83 2.66
CA THR A 27 -1.26 9.09 3.13
C THR A 27 -1.67 7.90 3.96
N VAL A 28 -0.89 6.82 3.92
CA VAL A 28 -1.08 5.64 4.77
C VAL A 28 0.27 5.08 5.22
N GLU A 29 0.43 4.84 6.52
CA GLU A 29 1.61 4.14 7.05
C GLU A 29 1.52 2.65 6.71
N PHE A 30 2.69 2.01 6.54
CA PHE A 30 2.78 0.60 6.22
C PHE A 30 4.09 0.00 6.74
N ALA A 31 4.10 -1.32 6.84
CA ALA A 31 5.30 -2.11 7.07
C ALA A 31 5.46 -3.16 5.97
N VAL A 32 6.70 -3.46 5.58
CA VAL A 32 7.02 -4.63 4.75
C VAL A 32 7.48 -5.77 5.64
N LEU A 33 6.83 -6.93 5.49
CA LEU A 33 7.02 -8.11 6.30
C LEU A 33 7.68 -9.22 5.51
N LYS A 34 8.38 -10.12 6.20
CA LYS A 34 8.88 -11.37 5.59
C LYS A 34 7.69 -12.24 5.20
N ASP A 35 7.85 -12.98 4.10
CA ASP A 35 6.80 -13.83 3.54
C ASP A 35 6.12 -14.72 4.59
N GLN A 36 4.79 -14.71 4.59
CA GLN A 36 3.93 -15.48 5.51
C GLN A 36 4.22 -15.29 7.01
N THR A 37 4.79 -14.16 7.42
CA THR A 37 5.04 -13.87 8.85
C THR A 37 4.52 -12.49 9.25
N ASN A 38 4.72 -12.15 10.54
CA ASN A 38 4.54 -10.80 11.08
C ASN A 38 5.89 -10.13 11.42
N GLN A 39 7.01 -10.69 10.97
CA GLN A 39 8.33 -10.08 11.19
C GLN A 39 8.64 -9.07 10.10
N THR A 40 9.20 -7.92 10.48
CA THR A 40 9.68 -6.91 9.54
C THR A 40 10.73 -7.50 8.58
N SER A 41 10.58 -7.22 7.29
CA SER A 41 11.52 -7.56 6.24
C SER A 41 12.62 -6.51 6.14
N THR A 42 13.82 -6.92 5.75
CA THR A 42 14.88 -5.99 5.33
C THR A 42 14.41 -5.04 4.23
N MET A 43 13.50 -5.49 3.36
CA MET A 43 12.90 -4.66 2.30
C MET A 43 12.19 -3.42 2.87
N ASP A 44 11.67 -3.48 4.10
CA ASP A 44 11.02 -2.33 4.73
C ASP A 44 11.95 -1.11 4.75
N GLY A 45 13.22 -1.32 5.10
CA GLY A 45 14.22 -0.26 5.14
C GLY A 45 14.49 0.41 3.78
N TYR A 46 14.03 -0.17 2.67
CA TYR A 46 14.22 0.34 1.30
C TYR A 46 12.99 1.08 0.75
N LEU A 47 11.90 1.17 1.51
CA LEU A 47 10.73 1.97 1.12
C LEU A 47 10.59 3.19 2.03
N GLN A 48 10.31 4.36 1.44
CA GLN A 48 9.96 5.57 2.20
C GLN A 48 8.53 5.48 2.76
N LYS A 49 8.29 6.17 3.87
CA LYS A 49 7.00 6.24 4.57
C LYS A 49 6.56 7.69 4.78
N PRO A 50 5.25 7.97 4.82
CA PRO A 50 4.14 7.06 4.48
C PRO A 50 4.06 6.77 2.98
N ALA A 51 3.20 5.83 2.58
CA ALA A 51 2.80 5.65 1.18
C ALA A 51 1.71 6.67 0.80
N LYS A 52 1.60 6.97 -0.49
CA LYS A 52 0.45 7.68 -1.05
C LYS A 52 -0.64 6.67 -1.39
N LEU A 53 -1.88 6.97 -0.99
CA LEU A 53 -3.08 6.22 -1.34
C LEU A 53 -3.98 7.13 -2.17
N GLU A 54 -4.44 6.64 -3.31
CA GLU A 54 -5.40 7.33 -4.17
C GLU A 54 -6.66 6.47 -4.29
N VAL A 55 -7.82 7.08 -4.14
CA VAL A 55 -9.13 6.45 -4.31
C VAL A 55 -9.84 7.12 -5.48
N VAL A 56 -10.21 6.34 -6.49
CA VAL A 56 -10.88 6.82 -7.71
C VAL A 56 -12.01 5.87 -8.07
N ASN A 57 -13.25 6.35 -8.06
CA ASN A 57 -14.47 5.56 -8.22
C ASN A 57 -14.46 4.32 -7.31
N GLY A 58 -14.02 4.50 -6.05
CA GLY A 58 -13.89 3.41 -5.08
C GLY A 58 -12.67 2.48 -5.24
N ASN A 59 -11.99 2.51 -6.39
CA ASN A 59 -10.76 1.74 -6.62
C ASN A 59 -9.58 2.37 -5.90
N LYS A 60 -8.71 1.55 -5.30
CA LYS A 60 -7.59 2.02 -4.48
C LYS A 60 -6.27 1.73 -5.18
N PHE A 61 -5.42 2.74 -5.21
CA PHE A 61 -4.08 2.64 -5.75
C PHE A 61 -3.07 3.15 -4.72
N VAL A 62 -2.06 2.35 -4.45
CA VAL A 62 -0.97 2.73 -3.56
C VAL A 62 0.24 3.08 -4.40
N SER A 63 0.90 4.19 -4.05
CA SER A 63 2.22 4.55 -4.56
C SER A 63 3.25 4.52 -3.44
N VAL A 64 4.36 3.81 -3.67
CA VAL A 64 5.48 3.72 -2.74
C VAL A 64 6.77 4.21 -3.41
N THR A 65 7.62 4.89 -2.64
CA THR A 65 8.95 5.28 -3.10
C THR A 65 9.97 4.23 -2.71
N LEU A 66 10.62 3.63 -3.70
CA LEU A 66 11.71 2.68 -3.56
C LEU A 66 13.05 3.44 -3.54
N LYS A 67 13.86 3.18 -2.51
CA LYS A 67 15.26 3.64 -2.41
C LYS A 67 16.20 2.62 -3.05
N ASN A 68 17.39 3.07 -3.42
CA ASN A 68 18.39 2.25 -4.12
C ASN A 68 17.75 1.59 -5.35
N SER A 69 17.10 2.42 -6.16
CA SER A 69 16.26 1.99 -7.27
C SER A 69 17.02 1.06 -8.23
N ASP A 70 18.27 1.37 -8.52
CA ASP A 70 19.19 0.57 -9.31
C ASP A 70 19.36 -0.88 -8.82
N TRP A 71 19.21 -1.15 -7.52
CA TRP A 71 19.32 -2.51 -6.97
C TRP A 71 18.06 -3.33 -7.22
N ILE A 72 16.89 -2.70 -7.21
CA ILE A 72 15.59 -3.38 -7.31
C ILE A 72 15.24 -3.51 -8.79
N GLN A 73 15.44 -4.69 -9.38
CA GLN A 73 15.25 -4.96 -10.80
C GLN A 73 13.77 -4.95 -11.21
N PHE A 74 12.91 -5.55 -10.39
CA PHE A 74 11.47 -5.47 -10.55
C PHE A 74 10.78 -5.38 -9.19
N PHE A 75 9.57 -4.84 -9.18
CA PHE A 75 8.68 -4.80 -8.03
C PHE A 75 7.29 -5.18 -8.51
N LYS A 76 6.87 -6.41 -8.23
CA LYS A 76 5.58 -6.96 -8.66
C LYS A 76 4.64 -7.10 -7.48
N THR A 77 3.37 -6.81 -7.68
CA THR A 77 2.32 -7.08 -6.68
C THR A 77 1.40 -8.17 -7.18
N GLU A 78 0.87 -8.97 -6.26
CA GLU A 78 -0.12 -9.98 -6.62
C GLU A 78 -1.46 -9.30 -6.96
N GLN A 79 -1.99 -9.65 -8.12
CA GLN A 79 -3.26 -9.20 -8.65
C GLN A 79 -3.97 -10.42 -9.23
N ASN A 80 -5.14 -10.76 -8.67
CA ASN A 80 -5.94 -11.89 -9.12
C ASN A 80 -5.15 -13.21 -9.24
N GLY A 81 -4.29 -13.50 -8.24
CA GLY A 81 -3.50 -14.75 -8.20
C GLY A 81 -2.23 -14.75 -9.07
N SER A 82 -1.86 -13.61 -9.68
CA SER A 82 -0.66 -13.48 -10.51
C SER A 82 0.17 -12.27 -10.13
N PHE A 83 1.50 -12.37 -10.22
CA PHE A 83 2.40 -11.24 -9.97
C PHE A 83 2.52 -10.35 -11.21
N VAL A 84 2.10 -9.09 -11.06
CA VAL A 84 2.10 -8.07 -12.12
C VAL A 84 3.07 -6.95 -11.73
N ASP A 85 3.88 -6.48 -12.67
CA ASP A 85 4.79 -5.36 -12.45
C ASP A 85 4.04 -4.09 -12.03
N ALA A 86 4.53 -3.44 -10.97
CA ALA A 86 4.00 -2.14 -10.57
C ALA A 86 4.41 -1.08 -11.59
N THR A 87 3.48 -0.17 -11.89
CA THR A 87 3.71 0.93 -12.83
C THR A 87 4.69 1.93 -12.24
N VAL A 88 5.80 2.20 -12.92
CA VAL A 88 6.71 3.30 -12.54
C VAL A 88 6.04 4.63 -12.90
N VAL A 89 5.86 5.52 -11.92
CA VAL A 89 5.21 6.83 -12.12
C VAL A 89 6.19 7.99 -12.06
N SER A 90 7.33 7.83 -11.40
CA SER A 90 8.43 8.79 -11.44
C SER A 90 9.76 8.12 -11.08
N THR A 91 10.86 8.75 -11.48
CA THR A 91 12.23 8.32 -11.17
C THR A 91 13.07 9.54 -10.84
N ASP A 92 13.87 9.45 -9.79
CA ASP A 92 14.88 10.42 -9.41
C ASP A 92 16.25 9.73 -9.42
N THR A 93 17.02 9.99 -10.47
CA THR A 93 18.35 9.41 -10.66
C THR A 93 19.38 9.99 -9.70
N ALA A 94 19.23 11.24 -9.27
CA ALA A 94 20.17 11.90 -8.36
C ALA A 94 20.03 11.35 -6.93
N ALA A 95 18.79 11.15 -6.47
CA ALA A 95 18.50 10.51 -5.18
C ALA A 95 18.54 8.98 -5.24
N ASN A 96 18.69 8.38 -6.43
CA ASN A 96 18.58 6.95 -6.69
C ASN A 96 17.28 6.34 -6.10
N THR A 97 16.15 6.97 -6.45
CA THR A 97 14.82 6.52 -6.04
C THR A 97 13.86 6.41 -7.22
N ARG A 98 12.78 5.65 -7.05
CA ARG A 98 11.65 5.66 -7.97
C ARG A 98 10.33 5.48 -7.23
N VAL A 99 9.26 6.04 -7.78
CA VAL A 99 7.91 5.82 -7.28
C VAL A 99 7.22 4.80 -8.16
N VAL A 100 6.66 3.76 -7.55
CA VAL A 100 5.86 2.74 -8.23
C VAL A 100 4.42 2.77 -7.71
N LYS A 101 3.45 2.54 -8.60
CA LYS A 101 2.02 2.54 -8.33
C LYS A 101 1.40 1.20 -8.69
N PHE A 102 0.51 0.69 -7.84
CA PHE A 102 -0.20 -0.56 -8.06
C PHE A 102 -1.58 -0.54 -7.42
N PRO A 103 -2.56 -1.30 -7.94
CA PRO A 103 -3.88 -1.43 -7.31
C PRO A 103 -3.80 -2.25 -6.02
N VAL A 104 -4.70 -1.95 -5.07
CA VAL A 104 -4.89 -2.71 -3.84
C VAL A 104 -6.38 -2.97 -3.64
N SER A 105 -6.77 -4.24 -3.56
CA SER A 105 -8.19 -4.62 -3.38
C SER A 105 -8.67 -4.42 -1.95
N ASP A 106 -7.82 -4.74 -0.96
CA ASP A 106 -8.14 -4.67 0.46
C ASP A 106 -6.95 -4.13 1.25
N LEU A 107 -7.11 -2.96 1.84
CA LEU A 107 -6.08 -2.31 2.68
C LEU A 107 -5.95 -2.97 4.07
N THR A 108 -6.92 -3.80 4.48
CA THR A 108 -6.85 -4.54 5.75
C THR A 108 -6.11 -5.87 5.62
N ALA A 109 -6.01 -6.39 4.39
CA ALA A 109 -5.24 -7.57 4.05
C ALA A 109 -3.78 -7.23 3.70
N LYS A 110 -2.90 -8.23 3.77
CA LYS A 110 -1.53 -8.10 3.30
C LYS A 110 -1.48 -8.15 1.77
N THR A 111 -0.72 -7.25 1.15
CA THR A 111 -0.42 -7.30 -0.28
C THR A 111 0.85 -8.11 -0.50
N ASN A 112 0.77 -9.22 -1.23
CA ASN A 112 1.93 -10.00 -1.61
C ASN A 112 2.76 -9.28 -2.68
N VAL A 113 4.08 -9.29 -2.52
CA VAL A 113 5.05 -8.64 -3.40
C VAL A 113 6.12 -9.63 -3.78
N TYR A 114 6.43 -9.71 -5.07
CA TYR A 114 7.57 -10.43 -5.59
C TYR A 114 8.59 -9.42 -6.13
N THR A 115 9.81 -9.46 -5.61
CA THR A 115 10.87 -8.50 -5.96
C THR A 115 12.17 -9.21 -6.28
N HIS A 116 12.97 -8.63 -7.15
CA HIS A 116 14.31 -9.09 -7.49
C HIS A 116 15.31 -8.00 -7.15
N VAL A 117 16.22 -8.31 -6.25
CA VAL A 117 17.29 -7.43 -5.82
C VAL A 117 18.61 -7.95 -6.36
N LYS A 118 19.32 -7.11 -7.11
CA LYS A 118 20.62 -7.39 -7.68
C LYS A 118 21.58 -6.25 -7.34
N ILE A 119 22.70 -6.57 -6.69
CA ILE A 119 23.70 -5.57 -6.28
C ILE A 119 25.04 -5.99 -6.87
N THR A 120 25.59 -5.17 -7.76
CA THR A 120 26.84 -5.44 -8.48
C THR A 120 28.05 -4.74 -7.84
N THR A 121 27.83 -3.88 -6.86
CA THR A 121 28.87 -3.08 -6.19
C THR A 121 29.46 -3.74 -4.94
N LEU A 122 28.89 -4.88 -4.51
CA LEU A 122 29.42 -5.67 -3.40
C LEU A 122 30.65 -6.49 -3.84
N PRO A 123 31.56 -6.86 -2.92
CA PRO A 123 32.70 -7.71 -3.23
C PRO A 123 32.32 -9.17 -3.57
N PHE A 124 31.03 -9.50 -3.54
CA PHE A 124 30.45 -10.79 -3.91
C PHE A 124 29.15 -10.56 -4.69
N PRO A 125 28.75 -11.51 -5.57
CA PRO A 125 27.50 -11.38 -6.32
C PRO A 125 26.29 -11.45 -5.38
N TYR A 126 25.39 -10.48 -5.48
CA TYR A 126 24.09 -10.52 -4.82
C TYR A 126 23.00 -10.44 -5.90
N ASP A 127 22.24 -11.52 -6.05
CA ASP A 127 21.20 -11.65 -7.07
C ASP A 127 20.11 -12.59 -6.53
N HIS A 128 19.10 -12.01 -5.89
CA HIS A 128 18.09 -12.78 -5.16
C HIS A 128 16.69 -12.27 -5.41
N LYS A 129 15.75 -13.22 -5.46
CA LYS A 129 14.33 -12.94 -5.59
C LYS A 129 13.64 -13.27 -4.28
N TYR A 130 12.72 -12.42 -3.86
CA TYR A 130 12.04 -12.52 -2.57
C TYR A 130 10.55 -12.34 -2.73
N ASN A 131 9.80 -13.13 -1.97
CA ASN A 131 8.43 -12.79 -1.59
C ASN A 131 8.48 -11.98 -0.30
N VAL A 132 7.73 -10.89 -0.25
CA VAL A 132 7.49 -10.07 0.93
C VAL A 132 6.03 -9.65 0.96
N GLN A 133 5.57 -9.14 2.10
CA GLN A 133 4.17 -8.74 2.26
C GLN A 133 4.08 -7.31 2.77
N ILE A 134 3.28 -6.45 2.13
CA ILE A 134 3.00 -5.11 2.65
C ILE A 134 1.76 -5.21 3.55
N GLN A 135 1.87 -4.70 4.77
CA GLN A 135 0.74 -4.51 5.68
C GLN A 135 0.51 -3.02 5.90
N TYR A 136 -0.67 -2.52 5.54
CA TYR A 136 -1.07 -1.14 5.75
C TYR A 136 -1.65 -0.94 7.15
N ASN A 137 -1.43 0.23 7.73
CA ASN A 137 -2.10 0.66 8.94
C ASN A 137 -3.26 1.58 8.59
N THR A 138 -4.46 1.02 8.41
CA THR A 138 -5.65 1.76 7.99
C THR A 138 -6.08 2.86 8.96
N SER A 139 -5.69 2.77 10.24
CA SER A 139 -5.95 3.83 11.24
C SER A 139 -5.14 5.11 11.01
N THR A 140 -4.11 5.04 10.16
CA THR A 140 -3.23 6.18 9.84
C THR A 140 -3.60 6.87 8.53
N ILE A 141 -4.69 6.44 7.87
CA ILE A 141 -5.16 7.05 6.63
C ILE A 141 -5.57 8.50 6.89
N LYS A 142 -4.91 9.44 6.21
CA LYS A 142 -5.12 10.88 6.36
C LYS A 142 -5.22 11.53 4.98
N PRO A 143 -6.21 12.41 4.72
CA PRO A 143 -6.27 13.17 3.46
C PRO A 143 -5.00 13.98 3.24
N GLN A 144 -4.59 14.16 1.97
CA GLN A 144 -3.55 15.11 1.56
C GLN A 144 -4.14 16.41 1.05
#